data_AF-A0A945FIE7-F1
#
_entry.id   AF-A0A945FIE7-F1
#
_cell.length_a   1.000
_cell.length_b   1.000
_cell.length_c   1.000
_cell.angle_alpha   90.00
_cell.angle_beta   90.00
_cell.angle_gamma   90.00
#
_symmetry.space_group_name_H-M   'P 1'
#
loop_
_entity.id
_entity.type
_entity.pdbx_description
1 polymer ?
#
loop_
_entity_poly.entity_id
_entity_poly.type
_entity_poly.pdbx_seq_one_letter_code
_entity_poly.pdbx_strand_id
1 'polypeptide(L)'
;LSLLEMHNVFINTFFKDGETLLMPMDKQRDRIKKVGGQNAPIHCQDLGYHYGTLTKDYNWGWFHGYLAAGFLRLTTRNNYHSQPTPIFPYFGEGNEDDYGFPSWTDAKTPPRTERIKIFSGRKRDFYWTLNQAAFKTTRTSERTLEIELSNTQPFFSHYILSENKISKNMNNNTYSLTIKNGENNFSITPVDKWGNEGLKSHFIAYF
;
A
#
# COMPACT_ATOMS: atom_id res chain seq x y z
N LEU A 1 3.25 8.13 -1.56
CA LEU A 1 3.86 7.10 -2.44
C LEU A 1 3.62 5.76 -1.78
N SER A 2 3.14 4.77 -2.53
CA SER A 2 3.19 3.37 -2.09
C SER A 2 4.64 2.93 -1.91
N LEU A 3 4.86 1.86 -1.15
CA LEU A 3 6.21 1.32 -0.98
C LEU A 3 6.85 0.88 -2.31
N LEU A 4 6.04 0.39 -3.24
CA LEU A 4 6.50 0.05 -4.59
C LEU A 4 6.89 1.31 -5.39
N GLU A 5 6.15 2.41 -5.26
CA GLU A 5 6.55 3.68 -5.88
C GLU A 5 7.87 4.22 -5.30
N MET A 6 8.06 4.10 -3.98
CA MET A 6 9.33 4.46 -3.34
C MET A 6 10.49 3.59 -3.85
N HIS A 7 10.27 2.28 -3.97
CA HIS A 7 11.23 1.36 -4.57
C HIS A 7 11.57 1.75 -6.01
N ASN A 8 10.57 2.04 -6.85
CA ASN A 8 10.79 2.45 -8.24
C ASN A 8 11.57 3.77 -8.33
N VAL A 9 11.26 4.75 -7.49
CA VAL A 9 12.04 5.99 -7.40
C VAL A 9 13.49 5.68 -7.06
N PHE A 10 13.73 4.84 -6.05
CA PHE A 10 15.07 4.45 -5.64
C PHE A 10 15.84 3.79 -6.79
N ILE A 11 15.29 2.72 -7.36
CA ILE A 11 15.91 1.98 -8.47
C ILE A 11 16.23 2.89 -9.64
N ASN A 12 15.28 3.73 -10.08
CA ASN A 12 15.48 4.61 -11.22
C ASN A 12 16.46 5.76 -10.95
N THR A 13 16.63 6.15 -9.68
CA THR A 13 17.60 7.20 -9.30
C THR A 13 19.01 6.65 -9.27
N PHE A 14 19.21 5.45 -8.73
CA PHE A 14 20.55 4.95 -8.38
C PHE A 14 21.10 3.89 -9.35
N PHE A 15 20.25 3.19 -10.11
CA PHE A 15 20.66 2.07 -10.97
C PHE A 15 20.37 2.36 -12.45
N LYS A 16 21.38 2.09 -13.29
CA LYS A 16 21.26 2.22 -14.75
C LYS A 16 20.51 1.04 -15.34
N ASP A 17 20.14 1.16 -16.61
CA ASP A 17 19.55 0.05 -17.34
C ASP A 17 20.56 -1.10 -17.49
N GLY A 18 20.07 -2.32 -17.25
CA GLY A 18 20.90 -3.53 -17.18
C GLY A 18 21.60 -3.78 -15.84
N GLU A 19 21.55 -2.83 -14.89
CA GLU A 19 22.07 -3.04 -13.54
C GLU A 19 21.00 -3.58 -12.58
N THR A 20 21.43 -4.34 -11.57
CA THR A 20 20.52 -4.95 -10.60
C THR A 20 20.97 -4.78 -9.16
N LEU A 21 20.02 -4.86 -8.23
CA LEU A 21 20.28 -4.86 -6.78
C LEU A 21 21.02 -6.11 -6.28
N LEU A 22 21.26 -7.10 -7.13
CA LEU A 22 22.05 -8.28 -6.76
C LEU A 22 23.56 -8.04 -6.86
N MET A 23 24.01 -6.84 -7.25
CA MET A 23 25.43 -6.51 -7.21
C MET A 23 25.97 -6.48 -5.76
N PRO A 24 27.27 -6.70 -5.55
CA PRO A 24 27.91 -6.61 -4.24
C PRO A 24 27.58 -5.32 -3.47
N MET A 25 27.40 -5.43 -2.14
CA MET A 25 26.95 -4.34 -1.27
C MET A 25 27.87 -3.10 -1.29
N ASP A 26 29.18 -3.31 -1.41
CA ASP A 26 30.18 -2.26 -1.59
C ASP A 26 29.94 -1.47 -2.89
N LYS A 27 29.62 -2.15 -3.98
CA LYS A 27 29.29 -1.50 -5.26
C LYS A 27 27.99 -0.71 -5.20
N GLN A 28 26.96 -1.25 -4.53
CA GLN A 28 25.71 -0.52 -4.29
C GLN A 28 25.99 0.77 -3.50
N ARG A 29 26.77 0.64 -2.42
CA ARG A 29 27.17 1.75 -1.56
C ARG A 29 27.90 2.83 -2.37
N ASP A 30 28.89 2.46 -3.16
CA ASP A 30 29.68 3.41 -3.93
C ASP A 30 28.84 4.11 -5.01
N ARG A 31 27.88 3.39 -5.60
CA ARG A 31 26.93 3.97 -6.56
C ARG A 31 26.05 5.04 -5.93
N ILE A 32 25.40 4.72 -4.81
CA ILE A 32 24.50 5.66 -4.13
C ILE A 32 25.31 6.89 -3.65
N LYS A 33 26.58 6.72 -3.26
CA LYS A 33 27.46 7.83 -2.82
C LYS A 33 27.76 8.75 -3.98
N LYS A 34 28.05 8.17 -5.15
CA LYS A 34 28.35 8.90 -6.38
C LYS A 34 27.16 9.70 -6.89
N VAL A 35 25.95 9.13 -6.84
CA VAL A 35 24.74 9.82 -7.30
C VAL A 35 24.31 10.90 -6.29
N GLY A 36 24.47 10.64 -5.00
CA GLY A 36 24.12 11.57 -3.92
C GLY A 36 22.61 11.61 -3.66
N GLY A 37 22.20 11.36 -2.40
CA GLY A 37 20.78 11.30 -2.01
C GLY A 37 20.00 12.60 -2.20
N GLN A 38 20.67 13.74 -2.35
CA GLN A 38 20.04 15.04 -2.61
C GLN A 38 19.43 15.14 -4.02
N ASN A 39 19.87 14.29 -4.95
CA ASN A 39 19.35 14.25 -6.33
C ASN A 39 18.16 13.29 -6.50
N ALA A 40 17.74 12.60 -5.44
CA ALA A 40 16.55 11.77 -5.48
C ALA A 40 15.29 12.66 -5.45
N PRO A 41 14.23 12.35 -6.23
CA PRO A 41 12.98 13.11 -6.22
C PRO A 41 12.14 12.85 -4.95
N ILE A 42 12.71 12.16 -3.97
CA ILE A 42 12.13 11.91 -2.65
C ILE A 42 13.11 12.37 -1.57
N HIS A 43 12.62 13.18 -0.65
CA HIS A 43 13.37 13.55 0.55
C HIS A 43 13.10 12.52 1.62
N CYS A 44 14.15 11.81 2.05
CA CYS A 44 14.07 10.97 3.24
C CYS A 44 13.96 11.90 4.46
N GLN A 45 12.79 11.89 5.10
CA GLN A 45 12.60 12.61 6.36
C GLN A 45 12.85 11.66 7.51
N ASP A 46 13.87 11.95 8.29
CA ASP A 46 14.09 11.31 9.57
C ASP A 46 13.09 11.88 10.59
N LEU A 47 12.31 11.00 11.20
CA LEU A 47 11.32 11.36 12.22
C LEU A 47 11.84 11.13 13.65
N GLY A 48 13.13 10.84 13.81
CA GLY A 48 13.79 10.67 15.12
C GLY A 48 13.56 9.32 15.78
N TYR A 49 13.02 8.33 15.04
CA TYR A 49 12.85 6.96 15.51
C TYR A 49 14.07 6.13 15.12
N HIS A 50 15.01 5.96 16.06
CA HIS A 50 16.22 5.16 15.87
C HIS A 50 16.29 4.03 16.90
N TYR A 51 16.63 2.83 16.44
CA TYR A 51 17.13 1.78 17.34
C TYR A 51 18.60 2.08 17.66
N GLY A 52 18.84 2.90 18.68
CA GLY A 52 20.19 3.24 19.16
C GLY A 52 20.41 4.74 19.39
N THR A 53 21.58 5.08 19.94
CA THR A 53 21.98 6.47 20.19
C THR A 53 22.56 7.10 18.94
N LEU A 54 22.02 8.26 18.53
CA LEU A 54 22.57 9.06 17.44
C LEU A 54 24.01 9.49 17.74
N THR A 55 24.97 9.00 16.95
CA THR A 55 26.35 9.49 16.96
C THR A 55 26.59 10.41 15.76
N LYS A 56 27.36 11.49 15.95
CA LYS A 56 27.66 12.48 14.90
C LYS A 56 28.46 11.90 13.73
N ASP A 57 29.21 10.84 13.99
CA ASP A 57 30.12 10.23 13.02
C ASP A 57 29.45 9.12 12.19
N TYR A 58 28.18 8.79 12.51
CA TYR A 58 27.41 7.80 11.80
C TYR A 58 26.41 8.48 10.86
N ASN A 59 26.47 8.13 9.57
CA ASN A 59 25.59 8.71 8.57
C ASN A 59 24.23 7.98 8.58
N TRP A 60 23.34 8.40 9.50
CA TRP A 60 22.06 7.75 9.74
C TRP A 60 21.14 7.73 8.51
N GLY A 61 21.02 8.85 7.79
CA GLY A 61 20.24 8.90 6.54
C GLY A 61 20.78 7.94 5.45
N TRP A 62 22.09 7.72 5.44
CA TRP A 62 22.77 6.81 4.52
C TRP A 62 22.54 5.33 4.85
N PHE A 63 22.76 4.93 6.11
CA PHE A 63 22.68 3.53 6.51
C PHE A 63 21.24 3.04 6.78
N HIS A 64 20.32 3.92 7.18
CA HIS A 64 18.94 3.55 7.49
C HIS A 64 17.93 3.91 6.40
N GLY A 65 18.08 5.04 5.70
CA GLY A 65 17.04 5.53 4.79
C GLY A 65 17.07 4.90 3.39
N TYR A 66 18.25 4.88 2.76
CA TYR A 66 18.37 4.51 1.35
C TYR A 66 18.65 3.01 1.12
N LEU A 67 19.43 2.35 2.00
CA LEU A 67 19.64 0.89 1.91
C LEU A 67 18.34 0.11 2.20
N ALA A 68 17.48 0.61 3.09
CA ALA A 68 16.18 0.02 3.38
C ALA A 68 15.16 0.20 2.24
N ALA A 69 15.35 1.19 1.35
CA ALA A 69 14.46 1.42 0.21
C ALA A 69 14.76 0.50 -1.00
N GLY A 70 15.97 -0.07 -1.06
CA GLY A 70 16.38 -0.98 -2.13
C GLY A 70 15.62 -2.30 -2.10
N PHE A 71 15.46 -2.91 -0.92
CA PHE A 71 14.76 -4.19 -0.78
C PHE A 71 13.42 -3.99 -0.07
N LEU A 72 12.33 -4.13 -0.82
CA LEU A 72 10.98 -4.09 -0.26
C LEU A 72 10.58 -5.48 0.24
N ARG A 73 10.49 -5.63 1.57
CA ARG A 73 9.86 -6.78 2.23
C ARG A 73 8.69 -6.29 3.06
N LEU A 74 7.51 -6.86 2.80
CA LEU A 74 6.32 -6.62 3.60
C LEU A 74 6.01 -7.85 4.44
N THR A 75 5.43 -7.67 5.63
CA THR A 75 4.76 -8.78 6.30
C THR A 75 3.58 -9.21 5.42
N THR A 76 3.47 -10.48 5.03
CA THR A 76 2.28 -10.96 4.31
C THR A 76 1.06 -10.73 5.18
N ARG A 77 -0.11 -10.49 4.56
CA ARG A 77 -1.37 -10.71 5.27
C ARG A 77 -1.38 -12.18 5.68
N ASN A 78 -1.26 -12.43 6.98
CA ASN A 78 -1.25 -13.75 7.56
C ASN A 78 -2.50 -14.50 7.07
N ASN A 79 -2.32 -15.63 6.39
CA ASN A 79 -3.42 -16.49 5.96
C ASN A 79 -3.79 -17.55 7.01
N TYR A 80 -3.40 -17.37 8.27
CA TYR A 80 -3.60 -18.30 9.39
C TYR A 80 -4.98 -18.96 9.44
N HIS A 81 -6.04 -18.22 9.10
CA HIS A 81 -7.41 -18.74 9.08
C HIS A 81 -7.71 -19.67 7.88
N SER A 82 -6.93 -19.58 6.80
CA SER A 82 -7.02 -20.43 5.60
C SER A 82 -5.93 -21.51 5.56
N GLN A 83 -4.78 -21.29 6.21
CA GLN A 83 -3.69 -22.26 6.34
C GLN A 83 -3.07 -22.15 7.75
N PRO A 84 -3.24 -23.15 8.63
CA PRO A 84 -2.82 -23.11 10.04
C PRO A 84 -1.31 -23.31 10.23
N THR A 85 -0.49 -23.08 9.20
CA THR A 85 0.97 -23.19 9.32
C THR A 85 1.51 -22.08 10.24
N PRO A 86 2.50 -22.38 11.09
CA PRO A 86 2.98 -21.46 12.11
C PRO A 86 3.49 -20.14 11.52
N ILE A 87 3.27 -19.05 12.26
CA ILE A 87 3.92 -17.75 12.02
C ILE A 87 5.43 -18.00 11.93
N PHE A 88 6.07 -17.52 10.85
CA PHE A 88 7.46 -17.85 10.55
C PHE A 88 8.40 -17.40 11.68
N PRO A 89 9.30 -18.27 12.16
CA PRO A 89 10.08 -18.02 13.38
C PRO A 89 11.24 -17.03 13.23
N TYR A 90 11.64 -16.66 12.00
CA TYR A 90 12.80 -15.81 11.76
C TYR A 90 12.50 -14.67 10.79
N PHE A 91 12.96 -13.47 11.15
CA PHE A 91 12.87 -12.27 10.35
C PHE A 91 14.24 -12.00 9.69
N GLY A 92 14.41 -12.49 8.46
CA GLY A 92 15.42 -12.01 7.51
C GLY A 92 16.88 -11.99 7.95
N GLU A 93 17.57 -13.13 7.83
CA GLU A 93 19.03 -13.19 7.61
C GLU A 93 19.35 -14.43 6.76
N GLY A 94 19.44 -14.30 5.43
CA GLY A 94 19.87 -15.42 4.59
C GLY A 94 19.77 -15.21 3.09
N ASN A 95 20.61 -15.93 2.33
CA ASN A 95 20.56 -15.99 0.86
C ASN A 95 19.34 -16.76 0.34
N GLU A 96 18.66 -17.50 1.22
CA GLU A 96 17.41 -18.19 0.97
C GLU A 96 16.28 -17.37 1.58
N ASP A 97 15.89 -16.30 0.87
CA ASP A 97 14.83 -15.37 1.26
C ASP A 97 13.41 -15.99 1.10
N ASP A 98 13.24 -17.26 1.53
CA ASP A 98 11.99 -17.99 1.47
C ASP A 98 11.35 -18.06 2.88
N TYR A 99 10.60 -17.01 3.22
CA TYR A 99 9.90 -16.91 4.51
C TYR A 99 8.46 -16.44 4.36
N GLY A 100 7.83 -16.69 3.20
CA GLY A 100 6.41 -16.39 2.99
C GLY A 100 6.04 -14.91 3.06
N PHE A 101 6.96 -14.00 2.69
CA PHE A 101 6.74 -12.55 2.61
C PHE A 101 6.55 -12.07 1.16
N PRO A 102 5.74 -11.01 0.88
CA PRO A 102 5.76 -10.37 -0.42
C PRO A 102 7.10 -9.64 -0.57
N SER A 103 7.93 -10.13 -1.49
CA SER A 103 9.17 -9.51 -1.99
C SER A 103 9.02 -9.06 -3.43
N TRP A 104 9.20 -7.78 -3.74
CA TRP A 104 9.03 -7.29 -5.11
C TRP A 104 10.16 -7.80 -6.02
N THR A 105 9.80 -8.20 -7.25
CA THR A 105 10.78 -8.66 -8.25
C THR A 105 10.53 -8.04 -9.62
N ASP A 106 11.58 -7.54 -10.26
CA ASP A 106 11.55 -7.05 -11.65
C ASP A 106 12.94 -7.23 -12.32
N ALA A 107 13.15 -6.64 -13.51
CA ALA A 107 14.42 -6.74 -14.22
C ALA A 107 15.62 -6.16 -13.45
N LYS A 108 15.40 -5.14 -12.63
CA LYS A 108 16.42 -4.47 -11.79
C LYS A 108 16.47 -5.06 -10.37
N THR A 109 15.42 -5.76 -9.95
CA THR A 109 15.33 -6.50 -8.68
C THR A 109 14.98 -7.97 -8.96
N PRO A 110 15.84 -8.75 -9.63
CA PRO A 110 15.49 -10.11 -10.01
C PRO A 110 15.30 -11.02 -8.78
N PRO A 111 14.40 -12.02 -8.85
CA PRO A 111 14.21 -12.98 -7.77
C PRO A 111 15.51 -13.73 -7.51
N ARG A 112 15.86 -13.89 -6.22
CA ARG A 112 17.03 -14.69 -5.82
C ARG A 112 16.81 -16.19 -5.99
N THR A 113 15.55 -16.64 -5.90
CA THR A 113 15.14 -18.04 -6.07
C THR A 113 13.78 -18.11 -6.76
N GLU A 114 13.48 -19.24 -7.42
CA GLU A 114 12.17 -19.45 -8.07
C GLU A 114 11.00 -19.48 -7.09
N ARG A 115 11.24 -19.85 -5.83
CA ARG A 115 10.19 -19.95 -4.81
C ARG A 115 9.58 -18.60 -4.45
N ILE A 116 10.36 -17.53 -4.51
CA ILE A 116 9.90 -16.15 -4.26
C ILE A 116 8.79 -15.75 -5.25
N LYS A 117 8.85 -16.20 -6.51
CA LYS A 117 7.86 -15.84 -7.54
C LYS A 117 6.43 -16.28 -7.20
N ILE A 118 6.26 -17.29 -6.35
CA ILE A 118 4.96 -17.90 -6.04
C ILE A 118 4.07 -16.96 -5.21
N PHE A 119 4.66 -16.12 -4.35
CA PHE A 119 3.91 -15.30 -3.38
C PHE A 119 4.09 -13.79 -3.56
N SER A 120 4.95 -13.35 -4.48
CA SER A 120 5.39 -11.95 -4.45
C SER A 120 5.62 -11.24 -5.79
N GLY A 121 5.18 -11.84 -6.89
CA GLY A 121 5.28 -11.19 -8.21
C GLY A 121 4.15 -10.23 -8.54
N ARG A 122 3.06 -10.19 -7.76
CA ARG A 122 1.87 -9.40 -8.14
C ARG A 122 1.96 -8.01 -7.54
N LYS A 123 1.94 -7.00 -8.42
CA LYS A 123 1.89 -5.58 -8.06
C LYS A 123 0.85 -5.28 -6.97
N ARG A 124 -0.34 -5.89 -7.06
CA ARG A 124 -1.46 -5.71 -6.12
C ARG A 124 -1.15 -6.10 -4.68
N ASP A 125 -0.15 -6.95 -4.43
CA ASP A 125 0.20 -7.41 -3.10
C ASP A 125 1.07 -6.36 -2.35
N PHE A 126 1.65 -5.40 -3.08
CA PHE A 126 2.39 -4.24 -2.55
C PHE A 126 1.57 -2.96 -2.48
N TYR A 127 0.39 -2.97 -3.09
CA TYR A 127 -0.62 -1.95 -2.87
C TYR A 127 -1.54 -2.43 -1.77
N TRP A 128 -1.89 -1.54 -0.86
CA TRP A 128 -3.02 -1.82 0.00
C TRP A 128 -4.21 -2.07 -0.91
N THR A 129 -5.00 -3.11 -0.63
CA THR A 129 -6.30 -3.26 -1.30
C THR A 129 -6.99 -1.92 -1.18
N LEU A 130 -7.31 -1.32 -2.33
CA LEU A 130 -8.05 -0.06 -2.39
C LEU A 130 -9.20 -0.18 -1.39
N ASN A 131 -9.27 0.76 -0.44
CA ASN A 131 -10.16 0.59 0.69
C ASN A 131 -11.60 0.50 0.17
N GLN A 132 -12.38 -0.36 0.80
CA GLN A 132 -13.79 -0.48 0.54
C GLN A 132 -14.53 0.33 1.61
N ALA A 133 -15.60 1.02 1.24
CA ALA A 133 -16.47 1.65 2.22
C ALA A 133 -17.21 0.56 3.00
N ALA A 134 -17.00 0.49 4.31
CA ALA A 134 -17.88 -0.26 5.19
C ALA A 134 -19.10 0.63 5.49
N PHE A 135 -20.29 0.06 5.41
CA PHE A 135 -21.51 0.82 5.66
C PHE A 135 -22.50 0.02 6.50
N LYS A 136 -23.24 0.75 7.33
CA LYS A 136 -24.41 0.26 8.06
C LYS A 136 -25.61 1.03 7.53
N THR A 137 -26.71 0.32 7.30
CA THR A 137 -27.97 0.94 6.85
C THR A 137 -29.04 0.78 7.93
N THR A 138 -29.78 1.85 8.18
CA THR A 138 -30.87 1.89 9.16
C THR A 138 -32.08 2.52 8.51
N ARG A 139 -33.22 1.83 8.48
CA ARG A 139 -34.46 2.42 7.96
C ARG A 139 -35.04 3.37 9.01
N THR A 140 -35.13 4.65 8.70
CA THR A 140 -35.60 5.71 9.61
C THR A 140 -37.03 6.16 9.32
N SER A 141 -37.55 5.85 8.13
CA SER A 141 -38.96 6.06 7.78
C SER A 141 -39.41 5.03 6.72
N GLU A 142 -40.67 5.11 6.30
CA GLU A 142 -41.21 4.28 5.21
C GLU A 142 -40.32 4.37 3.95
N ARG A 143 -39.83 5.56 3.59
CA ARG A 143 -39.04 5.79 2.36
C ARG A 143 -37.62 6.29 2.60
N THR A 144 -37.14 6.25 3.83
CA THR A 144 -35.81 6.79 4.17
C THR A 144 -34.91 5.71 4.77
N LEU A 145 -33.74 5.58 4.18
CA LEU A 145 -32.63 4.76 4.67
C LEU A 145 -31.49 5.69 5.09
N GLU A 146 -31.15 5.69 6.36
CA GLU A 146 -29.92 6.30 6.83
C GLU A 146 -28.76 5.34 6.55
N ILE A 147 -27.66 5.87 6.03
CA ILE A 147 -26.42 5.14 5.83
C ILE A 147 -25.32 5.78 6.67
N GLU A 148 -24.61 4.95 7.44
CA GLU A 148 -23.42 5.33 8.18
C GLU A 148 -22.22 4.68 7.51
N LEU A 149 -21.19 5.47 7.20
CA LEU A 149 -20.03 5.07 6.41
C LEU A 149 -18.76 5.11 7.25
N SER A 150 -17.92 4.10 7.06
CA SER A 150 -16.59 4.02 7.64
C SER A 150 -15.62 3.43 6.62
N ASN A 151 -14.34 3.76 6.78
CA ASN A 151 -13.27 3.18 5.97
C ASN A 151 -11.96 3.23 6.76
N THR A 152 -10.98 2.46 6.32
CA THR A 152 -9.62 2.48 6.88
C THR A 152 -8.61 3.04 5.88
N GLN A 153 -9.07 3.89 4.95
CA GLN A 153 -8.26 4.45 3.88
C GLN A 153 -7.26 5.46 4.42
N PRO A 154 -5.95 5.21 4.28
CA PRO A 154 -4.97 6.24 4.56
C PRO A 154 -5.24 7.44 3.66
N PHE A 155 -5.16 8.64 4.24
CA PHE A 155 -5.37 9.88 3.51
C PHE A 155 -6.74 9.98 2.82
N PHE A 156 -7.77 9.40 3.44
CA PHE A 156 -9.17 9.56 3.02
C PHE A 156 -9.55 11.03 2.82
N SER A 157 -10.32 11.30 1.76
CA SER A 157 -10.84 12.62 1.42
C SER A 157 -12.37 12.66 1.53
N HIS A 158 -13.06 11.85 0.72
CA HIS A 158 -14.52 11.81 0.66
C HIS A 158 -15.01 10.49 0.06
N TYR A 159 -16.32 10.25 0.10
CA TYR A 159 -16.96 9.18 -0.66
C TYR A 159 -17.62 9.72 -1.93
N ILE A 160 -17.77 8.88 -2.94
CA ILE A 160 -18.66 9.09 -4.08
C ILE A 160 -19.84 8.15 -3.90
N LEU A 161 -21.04 8.70 -3.78
CA LEU A 161 -22.29 7.93 -3.85
C LEU A 161 -22.88 8.03 -5.24
N SER A 162 -23.09 6.89 -5.88
CA SER A 162 -23.83 6.79 -7.12
C SER A 162 -25.21 6.17 -6.89
N GLU A 163 -26.25 6.86 -7.34
CA GLU A 163 -27.62 6.37 -7.40
C GLU A 163 -28.06 6.41 -8.87
N ASN A 164 -28.40 5.27 -9.47
CA ASN A 164 -28.91 5.18 -10.84
C ASN A 164 -28.09 5.99 -11.88
N LYS A 165 -26.75 5.88 -11.81
CA LYS A 165 -25.74 6.56 -12.65
C LYS A 165 -25.47 8.04 -12.34
N ILE A 166 -26.20 8.66 -11.40
CA ILE A 166 -25.88 10.01 -10.92
C ILE A 166 -24.95 9.87 -9.71
N SER A 167 -23.78 10.50 -9.78
CA SER A 167 -22.77 10.44 -8.71
C SER A 167 -22.66 11.79 -8.00
N LYS A 168 -22.51 11.76 -6.68
CA LYS A 168 -22.27 12.94 -5.85
C LYS A 168 -21.19 12.68 -4.81
N ASN A 169 -20.40 13.70 -4.51
CA ASN A 169 -19.40 13.66 -3.46
C ASN A 169 -20.05 13.78 -2.08
N MET A 170 -19.49 13.05 -1.14
CA MET A 170 -20.00 12.87 0.21
C MET A 170 -18.86 13.10 1.21
N ASN A 171 -18.87 14.27 1.84
CA ASN A 171 -17.83 14.73 2.78
C ASN A 171 -18.11 14.37 4.27
N ASN A 172 -19.28 13.82 4.57
CA ASN A 172 -19.70 13.36 5.89
C ASN A 172 -19.68 11.82 5.93
N ASN A 173 -19.90 11.26 7.11
CA ASN A 173 -20.01 9.80 7.27
C ASN A 173 -21.46 9.32 7.30
N THR A 174 -22.44 10.21 7.45
CA THR A 174 -23.86 9.83 7.56
C THR A 174 -24.71 10.54 6.52
N TYR A 175 -25.62 9.80 5.88
CA TYR A 175 -26.52 10.31 4.84
C TYR A 175 -27.90 9.66 4.90
N SER A 176 -28.92 10.47 4.62
CA SER A 176 -30.27 9.98 4.38
C SER A 176 -30.49 9.77 2.89
N LEU A 177 -30.89 8.56 2.52
CA LEU A 177 -31.26 8.15 1.16
C LEU A 177 -32.77 7.98 1.08
N THR A 178 -33.36 8.53 0.03
CA THR A 178 -34.78 8.31 -0.27
C THR A 178 -34.92 7.12 -1.20
N ILE A 179 -35.71 6.13 -0.78
CA ILE A 179 -36.01 4.94 -1.58
C ILE A 179 -37.23 5.25 -2.45
N LYS A 180 -37.07 5.10 -3.77
CA LYS A 180 -38.16 5.23 -4.76
C LYS A 180 -38.87 3.89 -4.92
N ASN A 181 -40.08 3.90 -5.48
CA ASN A 181 -40.79 2.65 -5.80
C ASN A 181 -39.95 1.75 -6.71
N GLY A 182 -39.90 0.46 -6.40
CA GLY A 182 -39.12 -0.53 -7.16
C GLY A 182 -37.68 -0.64 -6.69
N GLU A 183 -36.78 -0.98 -7.62
CA GLU A 183 -35.38 -1.26 -7.33
C GLU A 183 -34.53 0.03 -7.28
N ASN A 184 -33.78 0.20 -6.20
CA ASN A 184 -32.87 1.32 -6.00
C ASN A 184 -31.44 0.79 -5.85
N ASN A 185 -30.60 1.09 -6.84
CA ASN A 185 -29.21 0.67 -6.89
C ASN A 185 -28.29 1.77 -6.36
N PHE A 186 -27.57 1.48 -5.29
CA PHE A 186 -26.62 2.39 -4.67
C PHE A 186 -25.20 1.81 -4.72
N SER A 187 -24.23 2.66 -5.07
CA SER A 187 -22.83 2.32 -4.93
C SER A 187 -22.03 3.41 -4.26
N ILE A 188 -21.10 3.03 -3.38
CA ILE A 188 -20.26 3.93 -2.61
C ILE A 188 -18.80 3.60 -2.89
N THR A 189 -18.02 4.61 -3.27
CA THR A 189 -16.58 4.49 -3.53
C THR A 189 -15.82 5.49 -2.66
N PRO A 190 -14.90 5.08 -1.79
CA PRO A 190 -14.05 6.04 -1.06
C PRO A 190 -12.97 6.63 -1.98
N VAL A 191 -12.53 7.86 -1.70
CA VAL A 191 -11.55 8.59 -2.52
C VAL A 191 -10.47 9.16 -1.59
N ASP A 192 -9.20 9.05 -1.97
CA ASP A 192 -8.09 9.61 -1.19
C ASP A 192 -7.84 11.09 -1.55
N LYS A 193 -6.96 11.74 -0.79
CA LYS A 193 -6.60 13.16 -1.01
C LYS A 193 -5.93 13.46 -2.35
N TRP A 194 -5.54 12.44 -3.11
CA TRP A 194 -4.95 12.56 -4.44
C TRP A 194 -5.93 12.19 -5.56
N GLY A 195 -7.17 11.83 -5.23
CA GLY A 195 -8.21 11.50 -6.19
C GLY A 195 -8.22 10.03 -6.63
N ASN A 196 -7.46 9.14 -5.97
CA ASN A 196 -7.54 7.72 -6.27
C ASN A 196 -8.82 7.12 -5.67
N GLU A 197 -9.57 6.43 -6.51
CA GLU A 197 -10.81 5.74 -6.12
C GLU A 197 -10.52 4.37 -5.49
N GLY A 198 -11.24 4.09 -4.41
CA GLY A 198 -11.23 2.82 -3.69
C GLY A 198 -12.03 1.71 -4.37
N LEU A 199 -12.26 0.60 -3.66
CA LEU A 199 -13.18 -0.44 -4.12
C LEU A 199 -14.64 0.00 -3.94
N LYS A 200 -15.43 -0.19 -4.99
CA LYS A 200 -16.86 0.11 -5.00
C LYS A 200 -17.61 -0.88 -4.10
N SER A 201 -18.34 -0.32 -3.14
CA SER A 201 -19.32 -1.04 -2.31
C SER A 201 -20.70 -0.85 -2.92
N HIS A 202 -21.56 -1.87 -2.86
CA HIS A 202 -22.85 -1.86 -3.54
C HIS A 202 -23.94 -2.48 -2.67
N PHE A 203 -25.13 -1.90 -2.72
CA PHE A 203 -26.34 -2.51 -2.17
C PHE A 203 -27.57 -2.11 -2.99
N ILE A 204 -28.60 -2.94 -2.88
CA ILE A 204 -29.90 -2.74 -3.52
C ILE A 204 -30.94 -2.59 -2.42
N ALA A 205 -31.83 -1.61 -2.57
CA ALA A 205 -33.00 -1.44 -1.72
C ALA A 205 -34.28 -1.53 -2.56
N TYR A 206 -35.30 -2.17 -2.01
CA TYR A 206 -36.62 -2.30 -2.62
C TYR A 206 -37.66 -1.57 -1.77
N PHE A 207 -38.58 -0.88 -2.44
CA PHE A 207 -39.79 -0.32 -1.85
C PHE A 207 -41.01 -0.79 -2.63
#